data_AF-A0A932BHN9-F1
#
_entry.id   AF-A0A932BHN9-F1
#
_cell.length_a   1.000
_cell.length_b   1.000
_cell.length_c   1.000
_cell.angle_alpha   90.00
_cell.angle_beta   90.00
_cell.angle_gamma   90.00
#
_symmetry.space_group_name_H-M   'P 1'
#
loop_
_entity.id
_entity.type
_entity.pdbx_description
1 polymer ?
#
loop_
_entity_poly.entity_id
_entity_poly.type
_entity_poly.pdbx_seq_one_letter_code
_entity_poly.pdbx_strand_id
1 'polypeptide(L)'
;MPRDSWLQNRLHTQPGLEFFDHSIGGEASKLAAFAEARSIDELFLKLEAAGQMLRIDPRQKPTMFHYATISTGEVELLRTITQVIRKGRVQRIERDALVLDQGRVTMLPDTLYVDCTASALGTVANQAVFQGDRILVQLLRAPLVVLSAALTAYVEVHGEDDARKNQLCTPVPFPRDLAGYATATHASMTNQFQWSQDKALRQWMRSTRLDAFGKMVAEVDKADTDKQAILTQLHTHSVAAMKNMPKLM
;
A
#
# COMPACT_ATOMS: atom_id res chain seq x y z
N MET A 1 18.55 -13.06 -2.89
CA MET A 1 17.62 -11.94 -3.08
C MET A 1 17.48 -11.62 -4.55
N PRO A 2 16.38 -12.02 -5.20
CA PRO A 2 16.14 -11.76 -6.62
C PRO A 2 15.78 -10.29 -6.90
N ARG A 3 15.02 -9.63 -6.01
CA ARG A 3 14.64 -8.21 -6.09
C ARG A 3 14.42 -7.65 -4.69
N ASP A 4 15.02 -6.51 -4.36
CA ASP A 4 14.74 -5.81 -3.11
C ASP A 4 13.36 -5.16 -3.12
N SER A 5 12.74 -5.10 -1.93
CA SER A 5 11.44 -4.45 -1.72
C SER A 5 11.59 -3.11 -1.01
N TRP A 6 10.76 -2.15 -1.39
CA TRP A 6 10.33 -1.10 -0.47
C TRP A 6 9.32 -1.67 0.53
N LEU A 7 9.35 -1.19 1.76
CA LEU A 7 8.51 -1.65 2.86
C LEU A 7 7.78 -0.46 3.48
N GLN A 8 6.49 -0.62 3.77
CA GLN A 8 5.70 0.41 4.45
C GLN A 8 6.15 0.52 5.92
N ASN A 9 6.45 1.73 6.37
CA ASN A 9 6.76 1.94 7.78
C ASN A 9 5.48 1.83 8.64
N ARG A 10 5.50 0.88 9.58
CA ARG A 10 4.39 0.56 10.48
C ARG A 10 3.89 1.77 11.27
N LEU A 11 4.79 2.71 11.62
CA LEU A 11 4.45 3.89 12.42
C LEU A 11 3.35 4.74 11.75
N HIS A 12 3.38 4.87 10.43
CA HIS A 12 2.41 5.68 9.66
C HIS A 12 1.10 4.95 9.36
N THR A 13 0.91 3.76 9.91
CA THR A 13 -0.30 2.94 9.70
C THR A 13 -1.09 2.69 11.01
N GLN A 14 -0.63 3.27 12.12
CA GLN A 14 -1.27 3.06 13.41
C GLN A 14 -2.54 3.91 13.55
N PRO A 15 -3.68 3.32 13.92
CA PRO A 15 -4.88 4.09 14.24
C PRO A 15 -4.76 4.74 15.62
N GLY A 16 -5.58 5.76 15.90
CA GLY A 16 -5.65 6.42 17.20
C GLY A 16 -5.05 7.83 17.19
N LEU A 17 -5.64 8.74 17.95
CA LEU A 17 -5.23 10.16 17.97
C LEU A 17 -3.81 10.36 18.48
N GLU A 18 -3.29 9.45 19.30
CA GLU A 18 -1.89 9.44 19.75
C GLU A 18 -0.89 9.24 18.60
N PHE A 19 -1.36 8.70 17.46
CA PHE A 19 -0.57 8.54 16.23
C PHE A 19 -0.99 9.54 15.15
N PHE A 20 -1.81 10.56 15.45
CA PHE A 20 -2.37 11.44 14.42
C PHE A 20 -1.31 12.07 13.51
N ASP A 21 -0.25 12.62 14.09
CA ASP A 21 0.82 13.28 13.33
C ASP A 21 1.59 12.29 12.46
N HIS A 22 1.81 11.08 12.96
CA HIS A 22 2.46 10.02 12.20
C HIS A 22 1.54 9.49 11.09
N SER A 23 0.27 9.23 11.37
CA SER A 23 -0.64 8.61 10.41
C SER A 23 -1.22 9.62 9.42
N ILE A 24 -1.95 10.63 9.90
CA ILE A 24 -2.57 11.64 9.03
C ILE A 24 -1.54 12.64 8.52
N GLY A 25 -0.58 13.06 9.36
CA GLY A 25 0.54 13.88 8.91
C GLY A 25 1.50 13.13 7.98
N GLY A 26 1.68 11.82 8.19
CA GLY A 26 2.38 10.95 7.26
C GLY A 26 1.67 10.83 5.91
N GLU A 27 0.35 10.69 5.92
CA GLU A 27 -0.47 10.69 4.70
C GLU A 27 -0.35 12.03 3.95
N ALA A 28 -0.38 13.16 4.66
CA ALA A 28 -0.16 14.48 4.06
C ALA A 28 1.24 14.57 3.40
N SER A 29 2.28 14.09 4.08
CA SER A 29 3.65 14.04 3.56
C SER A 29 3.78 13.10 2.35
N LYS A 30 3.09 11.96 2.37
CA LYS A 30 3.01 11.02 1.24
C LYS A 30 2.39 11.68 0.02
N LEU A 31 1.29 12.40 0.20
CA LEU A 31 0.62 13.12 -0.89
C LEU A 31 1.47 14.29 -1.40
N ALA A 32 2.22 14.97 -0.53
CA ALA A 32 3.21 15.95 -0.97
C ALA A 32 4.28 15.33 -1.87
N ALA A 33 4.81 14.16 -1.50
CA ALA A 33 5.77 13.42 -2.32
C ALA A 33 5.17 13.06 -3.71
N PHE A 34 3.92 12.61 -3.76
CA PHE A 34 3.21 12.36 -5.02
C PHE A 34 3.01 13.63 -5.86
N ALA A 35 2.71 14.77 -5.23
CA ALA A 35 2.51 16.03 -5.92
C ALA A 35 3.81 16.57 -6.57
N GLU A 36 4.96 16.32 -5.95
CA GLU A 36 6.24 16.92 -6.35
C GLU A 36 7.15 16.00 -7.17
N ALA A 37 7.02 14.69 -7.04
CA ALA A 37 7.91 13.75 -7.72
C ALA A 37 7.81 13.89 -9.25
N ARG A 38 8.95 13.77 -9.95
CA ARG A 38 9.04 13.83 -11.41
C ARG A 38 9.22 12.46 -12.04
N SER A 39 9.52 11.45 -11.23
CA SER A 39 9.63 10.05 -11.64
C SER A 39 9.21 9.13 -10.50
N ILE A 40 8.91 7.88 -10.84
CA ILE A 40 8.54 6.87 -9.86
C ILE A 40 9.67 6.59 -8.85
N ASP A 41 10.92 6.68 -9.30
CA ASP A 41 12.08 6.52 -8.42
C ASP A 41 12.24 7.68 -7.45
N GLU A 42 12.06 8.92 -7.95
CA GLU A 42 12.10 10.11 -7.10
C GLU A 42 10.97 10.09 -6.06
N LEU A 43 9.79 9.59 -6.44
CA LEU A 43 8.69 9.38 -5.48
C LEU A 43 9.14 8.50 -4.32
N PHE A 44 9.68 7.32 -4.59
CA PHE A 44 10.06 6.40 -3.51
C PHE A 44 11.20 6.94 -2.63
N LEU A 45 12.15 7.70 -3.20
CA LEU A 45 13.16 8.41 -2.41
C LEU A 45 12.55 9.50 -1.52
N LYS A 46 11.56 10.26 -2.02
CA LYS A 46 10.82 11.24 -1.21
C LYS A 46 10.01 10.56 -0.11
N LEU A 47 9.38 9.43 -0.40
CA LEU A 47 8.64 8.63 0.59
C LEU A 47 9.58 8.09 1.69
N GLU A 48 10.80 7.70 1.33
CA GLU A 48 11.81 7.31 2.31
C GLU A 48 12.25 8.49 3.19
N ALA A 49 12.54 9.63 2.57
CA ALA A 49 12.92 10.84 3.30
C ALA A 49 11.82 11.31 4.27
N ALA A 50 10.55 11.08 3.91
CA ALA A 50 9.39 11.34 4.77
C ALA A 50 9.09 10.22 5.77
N GLY A 51 9.91 9.17 5.84
CA GLY A 51 9.73 8.02 6.73
C GLY A 51 8.58 7.08 6.36
N GLN A 52 7.85 7.33 5.27
CA GLN A 52 6.71 6.52 4.82
C GLN A 52 7.14 5.13 4.35
N MET A 53 8.26 5.06 3.65
CA MET A 53 8.82 3.83 3.10
C MET A 53 10.21 3.57 3.68
N LEU A 54 10.54 2.30 3.84
CA LEU A 54 11.83 1.85 4.37
C LEU A 54 12.52 0.94 3.36
N ARG A 55 13.86 1.01 3.35
CA ARG A 55 14.73 0.05 2.67
C ARG A 55 15.58 -0.70 3.67
N ILE A 56 15.73 -2.01 3.45
CA ILE A 56 16.66 -2.82 4.24
C ILE A 56 18.10 -2.44 3.90
N ASP A 57 18.53 -2.58 2.65
CA ASP A 57 19.88 -2.25 2.20
C ASP A 57 19.90 -0.86 1.49
N PRO A 58 20.44 0.20 2.12
CA PRO A 58 20.43 1.55 1.55
C PRO A 58 21.27 1.69 0.27
N ARG A 59 22.20 0.77 0.03
CA ARG A 59 23.07 0.77 -1.16
C ARG A 59 22.37 0.20 -2.39
N GLN A 60 21.21 -0.43 -2.21
CA GLN A 60 20.43 -1.00 -3.30
C GLN A 60 19.22 -0.13 -3.59
N LYS A 61 18.84 -0.11 -4.86
CA LYS A 61 17.60 0.50 -5.33
C LYS A 61 16.55 -0.59 -5.46
N PRO A 62 15.55 -0.66 -4.56
CA PRO A 62 14.51 -1.66 -4.64
C PRO A 62 13.60 -1.41 -5.84
N THR A 63 13.07 -2.48 -6.42
CA THR A 63 12.23 -2.45 -7.64
C THR A 63 10.84 -3.05 -7.40
N MET A 64 10.57 -3.48 -6.17
CA MET A 64 9.37 -4.22 -5.80
C MET A 64 8.64 -3.53 -4.65
N PHE A 65 7.31 -3.64 -4.64
CA PHE A 65 6.47 -3.25 -3.52
C PHE A 65 5.23 -4.16 -3.45
N HIS A 66 4.88 -4.63 -2.25
CA HIS A 66 3.74 -5.53 -1.99
C HIS A 66 3.02 -5.21 -0.66
N TYR A 67 3.04 -3.95 -0.21
CA TYR A 67 2.43 -3.52 1.07
C TYR A 67 2.96 -4.23 2.34
N ALA A 68 4.12 -4.86 2.28
CA ALA A 68 4.76 -5.42 3.47
C ALA A 68 5.08 -4.30 4.47
N THR A 69 4.60 -4.47 5.71
CA THR A 69 4.69 -3.44 6.76
C THR A 69 5.71 -3.85 7.81
N ILE A 70 6.61 -2.94 8.17
CA ILE A 70 7.73 -3.20 9.07
C ILE A 70 8.03 -1.96 9.93
N SER A 71 8.57 -2.15 11.13
CA SER A 71 9.10 -1.09 11.99
C SER A 71 10.56 -0.77 11.67
N THR A 72 11.03 0.39 12.10
CA THR A 72 12.45 0.78 11.99
C THR A 72 13.37 -0.20 12.73
N GLY A 73 12.98 -0.64 13.94
CA GLY A 73 13.75 -1.62 14.71
C GLY A 73 13.87 -2.99 14.02
N GLU A 74 12.82 -3.49 13.37
CA GLU A 74 12.91 -4.71 12.56
C GLU A 74 13.84 -4.53 11.35
N VAL A 75 13.83 -3.36 10.71
CA VAL A 75 14.77 -3.04 9.61
C VAL A 75 16.22 -2.99 10.11
N GLU A 76 16.46 -2.42 11.29
CA GLU A 76 17.78 -2.38 11.92
C GLU A 76 18.33 -3.79 12.19
N LEU A 77 17.48 -4.69 12.70
CA LEU A 77 17.86 -6.10 12.88
C LEU A 77 18.18 -6.77 11.54
N LEU A 78 17.36 -6.57 10.51
CA LEU A 78 17.62 -7.14 9.18
C LEU A 78 18.90 -6.61 8.54
N ARG A 79 19.29 -5.36 8.83
CA ARG A 79 20.55 -4.76 8.37
C ARG A 79 21.79 -5.40 8.97
N THR A 80 21.66 -6.15 10.07
CA THR A 80 22.79 -6.93 10.63
C THR A 80 23.14 -8.14 9.76
N ILE A 81 22.26 -8.56 8.86
CA ILE A 81 22.50 -9.65 7.91
C ILE A 81 23.38 -9.14 6.78
N THR A 82 24.66 -9.48 6.80
CA THR A 82 25.64 -9.04 5.80
C THR A 82 25.80 -10.01 4.63
N GLN A 83 25.54 -11.30 4.86
CA GLN A 83 25.60 -12.35 3.84
C GLN A 83 24.34 -12.36 2.98
N VAL A 84 24.29 -11.45 2.00
CA VAL A 84 23.16 -11.32 1.06
C VAL A 84 23.57 -11.80 -0.34
N ILE A 85 23.07 -12.97 -0.75
CA ILE A 85 23.34 -13.54 -2.08
C ILE A 85 22.39 -12.92 -3.11
N ARG A 86 22.91 -12.22 -4.12
CA ARG A 86 22.12 -11.54 -5.18
C ARG A 86 22.35 -12.19 -6.54
N LYS A 87 21.88 -13.44 -6.71
CA LYS A 87 22.04 -14.25 -7.93
C LYS A 87 20.71 -14.73 -8.52
N GLY A 88 19.65 -13.93 -8.38
CA GLY A 88 18.31 -14.30 -8.82
C GLY A 88 17.57 -15.24 -7.87
N ARG A 89 16.60 -16.00 -8.40
CA ARG A 89 15.78 -16.98 -7.67
C ARG A 89 16.56 -18.25 -7.41
N VAL A 90 16.23 -18.92 -6.30
CA VAL A 90 16.73 -20.27 -6.01
C VAL A 90 16.04 -21.25 -6.96
N GLN A 91 16.84 -22.08 -7.63
CA GLN A 91 16.38 -23.12 -8.55
C GLN A 91 16.45 -24.51 -7.89
N ARG A 92 17.51 -24.76 -7.12
CA ARG A 92 17.71 -26.03 -6.41
C ARG A 92 18.56 -25.82 -5.15
N ILE A 93 18.24 -26.57 -4.11
CA ILE A 93 19.11 -26.75 -2.94
C ILE A 93 19.79 -28.11 -3.08
N GLU A 94 21.12 -28.13 -2.95
CA GLU A 94 21.93 -29.33 -2.92
C GLU A 94 22.59 -29.46 -1.55
N ARG A 95 23.24 -30.61 -1.30
CA ARG A 95 23.95 -30.85 -0.04
C ARG A 95 24.99 -29.77 0.24
N ASP A 96 25.82 -29.42 -0.74
CA ASP A 96 26.97 -28.51 -0.55
C ASP A 96 26.81 -27.18 -1.30
N ALA A 97 25.61 -26.86 -1.79
CA ALA A 97 25.40 -25.64 -2.55
C ALA A 97 23.95 -25.18 -2.69
N LEU A 98 23.81 -23.88 -2.97
CA LEU A 98 22.61 -23.26 -3.49
C LEU A 98 22.77 -22.99 -4.99
N VAL A 99 21.86 -23.51 -5.81
CA VAL A 99 21.80 -23.22 -7.25
C VAL A 99 20.76 -22.12 -7.48
N LEU A 100 21.19 -21.02 -8.09
CA LEU A 100 20.35 -19.86 -8.40
C LEU A 100 20.39 -19.55 -9.91
N ASP A 101 19.50 -18.67 -10.37
CA ASP A 101 19.44 -18.23 -11.78
C ASP A 101 20.81 -17.80 -12.33
N GLN A 102 21.59 -17.09 -11.50
CA GLN A 102 22.86 -16.47 -11.90
C GLN A 102 24.06 -17.11 -11.17
N GLY A 103 24.01 -18.42 -11.02
CA GLY A 103 25.14 -19.26 -10.63
C GLY A 103 24.94 -20.06 -9.36
N ARG A 104 26.05 -20.62 -8.86
CA ARG A 104 26.11 -21.49 -7.68
C ARG A 104 26.81 -20.77 -6.53
N VAL A 105 26.35 -21.02 -5.31
CA VAL A 105 27.04 -20.60 -4.08
C VAL A 105 27.28 -21.84 -3.23
N THR A 106 28.52 -22.06 -2.81
CA THR A 106 28.89 -23.15 -1.91
C THR A 106 28.23 -22.94 -0.54
N MET A 107 27.64 -23.99 0.00
CA MET A 107 26.97 -24.02 1.29
C MET A 107 27.50 -25.17 2.13
N LEU A 108 27.35 -25.09 3.45
CA LEU A 108 27.76 -26.17 4.34
C LEU A 108 26.77 -27.35 4.24
N PRO A 109 27.23 -28.61 4.26
CA PRO A 109 26.41 -29.82 4.16
C PRO A 109 25.19 -29.89 5.08
N ASP A 110 25.25 -29.25 6.25
CA ASP A 110 24.21 -29.31 7.30
C ASP A 110 23.53 -27.94 7.51
N THR A 111 23.31 -27.19 6.42
CA THR A 111 22.64 -25.89 6.45
C THR A 111 21.13 -26.04 6.52
N LEU A 112 20.48 -25.36 7.48
CA LEU A 112 19.02 -25.19 7.49
C LEU A 112 18.60 -24.13 6.48
N TYR A 113 17.66 -24.47 5.60
CA TYR A 113 17.03 -23.54 4.67
C TYR A 113 15.60 -23.23 5.11
N VAL A 114 15.29 -21.94 5.24
CA VAL A 114 13.93 -21.45 5.50
C VAL A 114 13.45 -20.70 4.26
N ASP A 115 12.45 -21.26 3.58
CA ASP A 115 11.81 -20.61 2.44
C ASP A 115 10.64 -19.74 2.90
N CYS A 116 10.82 -18.43 2.84
CA CYS A 116 9.81 -17.43 3.14
C CYS A 116 9.28 -16.72 1.88
N THR A 117 9.28 -17.41 0.73
CA THR A 117 8.84 -16.84 -0.57
C THR A 117 7.37 -17.11 -0.90
N ALA A 118 6.58 -17.60 0.06
CA ALA A 118 5.17 -17.91 -0.13
C ALA A 118 4.40 -16.69 -0.68
N SER A 119 3.57 -16.95 -1.69
CA SER A 119 2.65 -15.95 -2.24
C SER A 119 1.28 -16.12 -1.59
N ALA A 120 0.84 -15.11 -0.84
CA ALA A 120 -0.47 -15.12 -0.19
C ALA A 120 -1.62 -14.85 -1.18
N LEU A 121 -1.34 -14.23 -2.33
CA LEU A 121 -2.34 -13.76 -3.30
C LEU A 121 -1.90 -14.08 -4.74
N GLY A 122 -2.76 -14.78 -5.48
CA GLY A 122 -2.56 -14.99 -6.91
C GLY A 122 -2.65 -13.68 -7.70
N THR A 123 -1.93 -13.58 -8.81
CA THR A 123 -2.08 -12.45 -9.73
C THR A 123 -3.24 -12.71 -10.67
N VAL A 124 -4.40 -12.15 -10.37
CA VAL A 124 -5.59 -12.22 -11.22
C VAL A 124 -5.90 -10.83 -11.76
N ALA A 125 -6.26 -10.74 -13.04
CA ALA A 125 -6.68 -9.49 -13.63
C ALA A 125 -7.97 -9.00 -12.96
N ASN A 126 -8.03 -7.69 -12.68
CA ASN A 126 -9.22 -7.06 -12.14
C ASN A 126 -10.39 -7.23 -13.12
N GLN A 127 -11.57 -7.53 -12.57
CA GLN A 127 -12.82 -7.67 -13.33
C GLN A 127 -13.92 -6.86 -12.65
N ALA A 128 -15.06 -6.67 -13.32
CA ALA A 128 -16.25 -6.14 -12.65
C ALA A 128 -16.55 -6.95 -11.36
N VAL A 129 -16.86 -6.24 -10.27
CA VAL A 129 -17.22 -6.86 -8.98
C VAL A 129 -18.59 -7.50 -9.05
N PHE A 130 -19.56 -6.83 -9.69
CA PHE A 130 -20.91 -7.33 -9.87
C PHE A 130 -21.08 -7.85 -11.31
N GLN A 131 -21.51 -9.11 -11.44
CA GLN A 131 -21.60 -9.87 -12.69
C GLN A 131 -22.95 -10.60 -12.80
N GLY A 132 -24.05 -9.93 -12.47
CA GLY A 132 -25.37 -10.55 -12.30
C GLY A 132 -25.41 -11.42 -11.04
N ASP A 133 -25.65 -12.72 -11.20
CA ASP A 133 -25.79 -13.68 -10.08
C ASP A 133 -24.47 -13.99 -9.34
N ARG A 134 -23.38 -13.29 -9.68
CA ARG A 134 -22.05 -13.49 -9.12
C ARG A 134 -21.44 -12.17 -8.66
N ILE A 135 -20.95 -12.18 -7.42
CA ILE A 135 -20.14 -11.10 -6.85
C ILE A 135 -18.69 -11.59 -6.74
N LEU A 136 -17.79 -10.96 -7.49
CA LEU A 136 -16.35 -11.16 -7.42
C LEU A 136 -15.73 -10.13 -6.47
N VAL A 137 -15.66 -10.47 -5.19
CA VAL A 137 -15.08 -9.60 -4.15
C VAL A 137 -13.61 -9.33 -4.45
N GLN A 138 -13.28 -8.06 -4.62
CA GLN A 138 -11.93 -7.59 -4.96
C GLN A 138 -11.55 -6.40 -4.07
N LEU A 139 -10.28 -6.01 -4.12
CA LEU A 139 -9.77 -4.87 -3.39
C LEU A 139 -10.36 -3.58 -3.94
N LEU A 140 -10.97 -2.75 -3.09
CA LEU A 140 -11.56 -1.46 -3.45
C LEU A 140 -10.80 -0.27 -2.85
N ARG A 141 -10.02 -0.52 -1.78
CA ARG A 141 -9.04 0.39 -1.21
C ARG A 141 -7.82 -0.43 -0.77
N ALA A 142 -6.65 -0.16 -1.32
CA ALA A 142 -5.45 -0.89 -0.95
C ALA A 142 -4.85 -0.42 0.39
N PRO A 143 -4.32 -1.32 1.24
CA PRO A 143 -4.40 -2.79 1.21
C PRO A 143 -5.59 -3.37 2.02
N LEU A 144 -6.63 -2.58 2.29
CA LEU A 144 -7.70 -2.90 3.25
C LEU A 144 -8.75 -3.89 2.68
N VAL A 145 -8.43 -5.19 2.71
CA VAL A 145 -9.30 -6.27 2.19
C VAL A 145 -10.65 -6.36 2.92
N VAL A 146 -10.67 -6.21 4.24
CA VAL A 146 -11.91 -6.33 5.04
C VAL A 146 -12.85 -5.14 4.79
N LEU A 147 -12.30 -3.93 4.69
CA LEU A 147 -13.08 -2.75 4.29
C LEU A 147 -13.65 -2.92 2.88
N SER A 148 -12.85 -3.44 1.94
CA SER A 148 -13.28 -3.66 0.55
C SER A 148 -14.44 -4.66 0.45
N ALA A 149 -14.37 -5.76 1.21
CA ALA A 149 -15.44 -6.75 1.28
C ALA A 149 -16.73 -6.16 1.91
N ALA A 150 -16.59 -5.42 3.02
CA ALA A 150 -17.71 -4.77 3.69
C ALA A 150 -18.38 -3.71 2.80
N LEU A 151 -17.58 -2.92 2.07
CA LEU A 151 -18.08 -1.94 1.11
C LEU A 151 -18.82 -2.61 -0.05
N THR A 152 -18.28 -3.73 -0.57
CA THR A 152 -18.95 -4.53 -1.60
C THR A 152 -20.33 -4.99 -1.11
N ALA A 153 -20.42 -5.49 0.12
CA ALA A 153 -21.69 -5.91 0.71
C ALA A 153 -22.67 -4.73 0.92
N TYR A 154 -22.17 -3.56 1.36
CA TYR A 154 -22.99 -2.35 1.48
C TYR A 154 -23.57 -1.94 0.12
N VAL A 155 -22.73 -1.87 -0.91
CA VAL A 155 -23.15 -1.50 -2.26
C VAL A 155 -24.09 -2.54 -2.87
N GLU A 156 -23.94 -3.82 -2.55
CA GLU A 156 -24.89 -4.86 -2.98
C GLU A 156 -26.30 -4.60 -2.47
N VAL A 157 -26.43 -4.30 -1.17
CA VAL A 157 -27.72 -4.12 -0.49
C VAL A 157 -28.40 -2.80 -0.87
N HIS A 158 -27.61 -1.75 -1.12
CA HIS A 158 -28.12 -0.39 -1.31
C HIS A 158 -28.04 0.13 -2.75
N GLY A 159 -27.35 -0.58 -3.64
CA GLY A 159 -27.17 -0.19 -5.04
C GLY A 159 -28.35 -0.60 -5.92
N GLU A 160 -28.59 0.16 -6.98
CA GLU A 160 -29.71 -0.03 -7.90
C GLU A 160 -29.41 -1.13 -8.94
N ASP A 161 -28.46 -0.86 -9.84
CA ASP A 161 -28.03 -1.79 -10.90
C ASP A 161 -26.53 -2.08 -10.85
N ASP A 162 -26.11 -3.15 -11.52
CA ASP A 162 -24.71 -3.57 -11.57
C ASP A 162 -23.78 -2.51 -12.18
N ALA A 163 -24.26 -1.67 -13.08
CA ALA A 163 -23.45 -0.61 -13.68
C ALA A 163 -23.07 0.43 -12.62
N ARG A 164 -24.05 0.91 -11.84
CA ARG A 164 -23.84 1.85 -10.74
C ARG A 164 -23.04 1.22 -9.61
N LYS A 165 -23.33 -0.04 -9.25
CA LYS A 165 -22.58 -0.79 -8.23
C LYS A 165 -21.10 -0.92 -8.63
N ASN A 166 -20.80 -1.29 -9.88
CA ASN A 166 -19.42 -1.37 -10.38
C ASN A 166 -18.72 0.00 -10.49
N GLN A 167 -19.46 1.08 -10.73
CA GLN A 167 -18.89 2.44 -10.66
C GLN A 167 -18.40 2.79 -9.25
N LEU A 168 -19.11 2.35 -8.20
CA LEU A 168 -18.69 2.52 -6.80
C LEU A 168 -17.66 1.48 -6.36
N CYS A 169 -17.58 0.34 -7.03
CA CYS A 169 -16.71 -0.79 -6.67
C CYS A 169 -15.66 -1.08 -7.76
N THR A 170 -15.01 -0.04 -8.29
CA THR A 170 -13.91 -0.24 -9.25
C THR A 170 -12.72 -0.91 -8.54
N PRO A 171 -12.24 -2.09 -9.00
CA PRO A 171 -11.15 -2.77 -8.31
C PRO A 171 -9.82 -2.03 -8.39
N VAL A 172 -9.11 -1.98 -7.26
CA VAL A 172 -7.75 -1.46 -7.12
C VAL A 172 -6.75 -2.57 -7.46
N PRO A 173 -5.84 -2.39 -8.44
CA PRO A 173 -4.84 -3.39 -8.77
C PRO A 173 -3.83 -3.53 -7.61
N PHE A 174 -3.43 -4.76 -7.29
CA PHE A 174 -2.41 -4.99 -6.27
C PHE A 174 -1.00 -4.77 -6.88
N PRO A 175 -0.15 -3.92 -6.27
CA PRO A 175 1.16 -3.59 -6.83
C PRO A 175 2.14 -4.76 -6.73
N ARG A 176 3.05 -4.85 -7.70
CA ARG A 176 4.21 -5.77 -7.69
C ARG A 176 5.54 -5.07 -7.96
N ASP A 177 5.48 -3.79 -8.28
CA ASP A 177 6.56 -2.89 -8.63
C ASP A 177 6.18 -1.47 -8.19
N LEU A 178 7.05 -0.50 -8.51
CA LEU A 178 6.90 0.86 -8.05
C LEU A 178 5.75 1.59 -8.76
N ALA A 179 5.64 1.44 -10.08
CA ALA A 179 4.58 2.08 -10.88
C ALA A 179 3.20 1.57 -10.45
N GLY A 180 3.07 0.26 -10.18
CA GLY A 180 1.86 -0.34 -9.65
C GLY A 180 1.42 0.26 -8.31
N TYR A 181 2.34 0.73 -7.46
CA TYR A 181 1.98 1.43 -6.22
C TYR A 181 1.32 2.79 -6.51
N ALA A 182 1.83 3.54 -7.48
CA ALA A 182 1.20 4.78 -7.92
C ALA A 182 -0.19 4.50 -8.52
N THR A 183 -0.32 3.49 -9.38
CA THR A 183 -1.61 3.06 -9.95
C THR A 183 -2.62 2.67 -8.86
N ALA A 184 -2.20 1.85 -7.90
CA ALA A 184 -3.05 1.40 -6.79
C ALA A 184 -3.51 2.57 -5.90
N THR A 185 -2.60 3.52 -5.63
CA THR A 185 -2.91 4.72 -4.84
C THR A 185 -3.92 5.60 -5.57
N HIS A 186 -3.69 5.88 -6.86
CA HIS A 186 -4.61 6.68 -7.68
C HIS A 186 -6.01 6.05 -7.79
N ALA A 187 -6.08 4.73 -8.01
CA ALA A 187 -7.36 4.01 -8.04
C ALA A 187 -8.09 4.09 -6.70
N SER A 188 -7.37 3.90 -5.58
CA SER A 188 -7.95 4.02 -4.22
C SER A 188 -8.48 5.43 -3.94
N MET A 189 -7.76 6.47 -4.36
CA MET A 189 -8.20 7.87 -4.21
C MET A 189 -9.40 8.20 -5.12
N THR A 190 -9.40 7.70 -6.35
CA THR A 190 -10.53 7.86 -7.28
C THR A 190 -11.81 7.24 -6.69
N ASN A 191 -11.70 6.03 -6.15
CA ASN A 191 -12.80 5.36 -5.48
C ASN A 191 -13.29 6.16 -4.26
N GLN A 192 -12.37 6.62 -3.40
CA GLN A 192 -12.72 7.44 -2.24
C GLN A 192 -13.44 8.73 -2.64
N PHE A 193 -13.02 9.36 -3.75
CA PHE A 193 -13.73 10.51 -4.30
C PHE A 193 -15.15 10.15 -4.73
N GLN A 194 -15.35 9.06 -5.48
CA GLN A 194 -16.69 8.59 -5.87
C GLN A 194 -17.60 8.34 -4.65
N TRP A 195 -17.07 7.67 -3.62
CA TRP A 195 -17.82 7.40 -2.38
C TRP A 195 -18.21 8.68 -1.65
N SER A 196 -17.39 9.73 -1.73
CA SER A 196 -17.69 11.02 -1.10
C SER A 196 -18.85 11.78 -1.75
N GLN A 197 -19.14 11.48 -3.04
CA GLN A 197 -20.26 12.07 -3.79
C GLN A 197 -21.61 11.44 -3.43
N ASP A 198 -21.60 10.22 -2.87
CA ASP A 198 -22.79 9.53 -2.41
C ASP A 198 -23.02 9.82 -0.91
N LYS A 199 -24.12 10.52 -0.60
CA LYS A 199 -24.41 10.97 0.77
C LYS A 199 -24.58 9.79 1.75
N ALA A 200 -25.29 8.73 1.34
CA ALA A 200 -25.59 7.59 2.18
C ALA A 200 -24.32 6.76 2.42
N LEU A 201 -23.58 6.46 1.35
CA LEU A 201 -22.33 5.72 1.46
C LEU A 201 -21.28 6.48 2.27
N ARG A 202 -21.13 7.80 2.07
CA ARG A 202 -20.24 8.64 2.88
C ARG A 202 -20.63 8.64 4.36
N GLN A 203 -21.93 8.60 4.68
CA GLN A 203 -22.39 8.48 6.06
C GLN A 203 -22.03 7.12 6.65
N TRP A 204 -22.26 6.03 5.91
CA TRP A 204 -21.88 4.68 6.35
C TRP A 204 -20.37 4.54 6.56
N MET A 205 -19.55 5.06 5.64
CA MET A 205 -18.09 5.06 5.74
C MET A 205 -17.58 5.75 7.02
N ARG A 206 -18.27 6.79 7.51
CA ARG A 206 -17.92 7.44 8.78
C ARG A 206 -18.33 6.63 10.02
N SER A 207 -19.28 5.72 9.87
CA SER A 207 -19.78 4.89 10.98
C SER A 207 -19.04 3.55 11.11
N THR A 208 -18.41 3.07 10.02
CA THR A 208 -17.72 1.78 10.05
C THR A 208 -16.38 1.88 10.76
N ARG A 209 -16.11 0.95 11.67
CA ARG A 209 -14.81 0.82 12.34
C ARG A 209 -13.67 0.39 11.40
N LEU A 210 -14.00 -0.01 10.17
CA LEU A 210 -13.04 -0.49 9.18
C LEU A 210 -12.32 0.64 8.44
N ASP A 211 -12.75 1.90 8.61
CA ASP A 211 -12.05 3.10 8.13
C ASP A 211 -11.47 3.91 9.31
N ALA A 212 -10.44 3.37 9.94
CA ALA A 212 -9.85 3.94 11.15
C ALA A 212 -9.31 5.36 10.95
N PHE A 213 -8.74 5.67 9.78
CA PHE A 213 -8.24 7.02 9.47
C PHE A 213 -9.36 8.03 9.28
N GLY A 214 -10.47 7.63 8.63
CA GLY A 214 -11.67 8.47 8.53
C GLY A 214 -12.22 8.86 9.90
N LYS A 215 -12.20 7.92 10.85
CA LYS A 215 -12.57 8.18 12.25
C LYS A 215 -11.62 9.16 12.93
N MET A 216 -10.30 8.98 12.79
CA MET A 216 -9.31 9.90 13.37
C MET A 216 -9.52 11.34 12.90
N VAL A 217 -9.77 11.56 11.60
CA VAL A 217 -10.07 12.90 11.05
C VAL A 217 -11.33 13.50 11.67
N ALA A 218 -12.36 12.68 11.88
CA ALA A 218 -13.63 13.15 12.46
C ALA A 218 -13.53 13.49 13.96
N GLU A 219 -12.57 12.92 14.68
CA GLU A 219 -12.34 13.13 16.12
C GLU A 219 -11.43 14.33 16.43
N VAL A 220 -10.83 14.97 15.41
CA VAL A 220 -9.97 16.15 15.62
C VAL A 220 -10.79 17.33 16.16
N ASP A 221 -10.34 17.91 17.28
CA ASP A 221 -10.90 19.14 17.80
C ASP A 221 -10.68 20.29 16.80
N LYS A 222 -11.73 21.08 16.55
CA LYS A 222 -11.66 22.26 15.69
C LYS A 222 -10.80 23.37 16.27
N ALA A 223 -10.59 23.37 17.59
CA ALA A 223 -9.70 24.32 18.27
C ALA A 223 -8.22 23.90 18.22
N ASP A 224 -7.91 22.65 17.86
CA ASP A 224 -6.53 22.16 17.73
C ASP A 224 -5.91 22.65 16.41
N THR A 225 -5.28 23.82 16.46
CA THR A 225 -4.73 24.50 15.28
C THR A 225 -3.70 23.67 14.53
N ASP A 226 -2.93 22.85 15.24
CA ASP A 226 -1.84 22.06 14.66
C ASP A 226 -2.41 20.89 13.83
N LYS A 227 -3.37 20.15 14.39
CA LYS A 227 -4.05 19.08 13.64
C LYS A 227 -4.91 19.63 12.51
N GLN A 228 -5.55 20.79 12.68
CA GLN A 228 -6.29 21.45 11.59
C GLN A 228 -5.37 21.89 10.44
N ALA A 229 -4.15 22.33 10.74
CA ALA A 229 -3.15 22.65 9.73
C ALA A 229 -2.75 21.40 8.92
N ILE A 230 -2.55 20.26 9.58
CA ILE A 230 -2.27 18.97 8.92
C ILE A 230 -3.44 18.57 7.99
N LEU A 231 -4.69 18.71 8.43
CA LEU A 231 -5.85 18.40 7.58
C LEU A 231 -5.93 19.32 6.35
N THR A 232 -5.59 20.59 6.51
CA THR A 232 -5.52 21.56 5.40
C THR A 232 -4.44 21.19 4.40
N GLN A 233 -3.26 20.79 4.90
CA GLN A 233 -2.18 20.27 4.06
C GLN A 233 -2.63 19.01 3.34
N LEU A 234 -3.20 18.03 4.05
CA LEU A 234 -3.71 16.80 3.46
C LEU A 234 -4.65 17.07 2.27
N HIS A 235 -5.62 17.97 2.45
CA HIS A 235 -6.54 18.36 1.38
C HIS A 235 -5.81 18.99 0.19
N THR A 236 -4.93 19.95 0.44
CA THR A 236 -4.17 20.67 -0.59
C THR A 236 -3.31 19.72 -1.41
N HIS A 237 -2.54 18.86 -0.74
CA HIS A 237 -1.66 17.90 -1.41
C HIS A 237 -2.46 16.81 -2.13
N SER A 238 -3.66 16.41 -1.65
CA SER A 238 -4.51 15.43 -2.33
C SER A 238 -4.83 15.85 -3.78
N VAL A 239 -5.21 17.11 -3.98
CA VAL A 239 -5.57 17.64 -5.31
C VAL A 239 -4.34 17.67 -6.22
N ALA A 240 -3.22 18.16 -5.71
CA ALA A 240 -1.96 18.24 -6.47
C ALA A 240 -1.41 16.85 -6.82
N ALA A 241 -1.48 15.90 -5.89
CA ALA A 241 -1.06 14.51 -6.07
C ALA A 241 -1.87 13.83 -7.17
N MET A 242 -3.20 13.92 -7.13
CA MET A 242 -4.08 13.32 -8.15
C MET A 242 -3.77 13.83 -9.56
N LYS A 243 -3.45 15.12 -9.70
CA LYS A 243 -3.06 15.72 -10.98
C LYS A 243 -1.70 15.21 -11.48
N ASN A 244 -0.77 14.89 -10.58
CA ASN A 244 0.59 14.49 -10.94
C ASN A 244 0.74 12.98 -11.15
N MET A 245 -0.02 12.15 -10.41
CA MET A 245 0.06 10.69 -10.42
C MET A 245 0.10 10.05 -11.82
N PRO A 246 -0.69 10.47 -12.83
CA PRO A 246 -0.62 9.88 -14.17
C PRO A 246 0.76 9.97 -14.86
N LYS A 247 1.62 10.90 -14.44
CA LYS A 247 3.00 11.05 -14.96
C LYS A 247 4.00 10.10 -14.32
N LEU A 248 3.61 9.42 -13.23
CA LEU A 248 4.45 8.54 -12.43
C LEU A 248 4.18 7.06 -12.71
N MET A 249 3.20 6.75 -13.57
CA MET A 249 2.76 5.39 -13.92
C MET A 249 3.31 4.95 -15.27
#